data_AF-A0A1F3ZIA0-F1
#
_entry.id   AF-A0A1F3ZIA0-F1
#
_cell.length_a   1.000
_cell.length_b   1.000
_cell.length_c   1.000
_cell.angle_alpha   90.00
_cell.angle_beta   90.00
_cell.angle_gamma   90.00
#
_symmetry.space_group_name_H-M   'P 1'
#
loop_
_entity.id
_entity.type
_entity.pdbx_description
1 polymer ?
#
loop_
_entity_poly.entity_id
_entity_poly.type
_entity_poly.pdbx_seq_one_letter_code
_entity_poly.pdbx_strand_id
1 'polypeptide(L)'
;MSSPEFATPSISAPEAELIEREARIAAATAALEELVGKTVAALEAGAMTEAVPMEGVQKLLSAAVRLYGTQFHAGRDIPIFGQGHGVNATDAMVATTAILKAVNIQLFELGMWQMWAKR
;
A
#
# COMPACT_ATOMS: atom_id res chain seq x y z
N MET A 1 -32.66 13.00 46.29
CA MET A 1 -32.59 12.86 44.82
C MET A 1 -31.39 11.97 44.54
N SER A 2 -31.61 10.69 44.26
CA SER A 2 -30.53 9.77 43.90
C SER A 2 -30.24 9.93 42.41
N SER A 3 -29.00 10.27 42.06
CA SER A 3 -28.55 10.33 40.68
C SER A 3 -28.58 8.93 40.04
N PRO A 4 -28.96 8.80 38.77
CA PRO A 4 -28.89 7.52 38.08
C PRO A 4 -27.43 7.17 37.79
N GLU A 5 -26.98 6.03 38.30
CA GLU A 5 -25.70 5.42 37.97
C GLU A 5 -25.81 4.89 36.52
N PHE A 6 -25.23 5.62 35.57
CA PHE A 6 -25.13 5.15 34.19
C PHE A 6 -24.15 3.98 34.16
N ALA A 7 -24.68 2.76 34.11
CA ALA A 7 -23.89 1.56 33.90
C ALA A 7 -23.00 1.75 32.67
N THR A 8 -21.68 1.66 32.87
CA THR A 8 -20.72 1.77 31.78
C THR A 8 -20.99 0.62 30.79
N PRO A 9 -21.12 0.89 29.48
CA PRO A 9 -21.40 -0.17 28.51
C PRO A 9 -20.28 -1.22 28.56
N SER A 10 -20.65 -2.46 28.91
CA SER A 10 -19.75 -3.62 28.96
C SER A 10 -19.54 -4.14 27.53
N ILE A 11 -18.45 -3.72 26.89
CA ILE A 11 -18.04 -4.24 25.58
C ILE A 11 -17.51 -5.67 25.74
N SER A 12 -17.90 -6.59 24.85
CA SER A 12 -17.39 -7.97 24.87
C SER A 12 -15.92 -8.05 24.38
N ALA A 13 -15.17 -9.05 24.83
CA ALA A 13 -13.75 -9.21 24.43
C ALA A 13 -13.52 -9.26 22.90
N PRO A 14 -14.36 -9.94 22.09
CA PRO A 14 -14.22 -9.93 20.62
C PRO A 14 -14.49 -8.57 19.98
N GLU A 15 -15.42 -7.78 20.52
CA GLU A 15 -15.72 -6.43 20.03
C GLU A 15 -14.60 -5.45 20.38
N ALA A 16 -14.00 -5.56 21.58
CA ALA A 16 -12.87 -4.74 21.98
C ALA A 16 -11.64 -4.98 21.06
N GLU A 17 -11.37 -6.24 20.69
CA GLU A 17 -10.27 -6.58 19.77
C GLU A 17 -10.49 -6.01 18.36
N LEU A 18 -11.73 -6.05 17.87
CA LEU A 18 -12.08 -5.46 16.57
C LEU A 18 -11.85 -3.95 16.56
N ILE A 19 -12.35 -3.24 17.57
CA ILE A 19 -12.17 -1.79 17.72
C ILE A 19 -10.69 -1.44 17.78
N GLU A 20 -9.89 -2.18 18.56
CA GLU A 20 -8.45 -1.95 18.64
C GLU A 20 -7.76 -2.19 17.29
N ARG A 21 -8.14 -3.26 16.57
CA ARG A 21 -7.61 -3.54 15.23
C ARG A 21 -7.94 -2.42 14.24
N GLU A 22 -9.18 -1.95 14.23
CA GLU A 22 -9.62 -0.85 13.37
C GLU A 22 -8.87 0.45 13.70
N ALA A 23 -8.70 0.76 14.99
CA ALA A 23 -7.90 1.90 15.44
C ALA A 23 -6.43 1.81 14.99
N ARG A 24 -5.82 0.62 15.08
CA ARG A 24 -4.45 0.38 14.60
C ARG A 24 -4.32 0.55 13.08
N ILE A 25 -5.31 0.07 12.31
CA ILE A 25 -5.34 0.26 10.86
C ILE A 25 -5.46 1.75 10.52
N ALA A 26 -6.38 2.46 11.17
CA ALA A 26 -6.57 3.90 10.96
C ALA A 26 -5.29 4.69 11.26
N ALA A 27 -4.61 4.39 12.38
CA ALA A 27 -3.34 5.03 12.73
C ALA A 27 -2.22 4.72 11.72
N ALA A 28 -2.13 3.47 11.25
CA ALA A 28 -1.16 3.08 10.23
C ALA A 28 -1.41 3.77 8.88
N THR A 29 -2.68 3.91 8.48
CA THR A 29 -3.07 4.65 7.27
C THR A 29 -2.67 6.11 7.37
N ALA A 30 -2.95 6.78 8.49
CA ALA A 30 -2.57 8.18 8.69
C ALA A 30 -1.04 8.37 8.64
N ALA A 31 -0.27 7.46 9.26
CA ALA A 31 1.19 7.51 9.21
C ALA A 31 1.73 7.28 7.78
N LEU A 32 1.10 6.40 7.00
CA LEU A 32 1.45 6.18 5.59
C LEU A 32 1.15 7.42 4.75
N GLU A 33 -0.01 8.04 4.91
CA GLU A 33 -0.38 9.28 4.22
C GLU A 33 0.60 10.41 4.52
N GLU A 34 1.01 10.57 5.77
CA GLU A 34 2.02 11.55 6.17
C GLU A 34 3.37 11.28 5.50
N LEU A 35 3.83 10.02 5.49
CA LEU A 35 5.08 9.63 4.84
C LEU A 35 5.05 9.88 3.33
N VAL A 36 3.94 9.53 2.67
CA VAL A 36 3.73 9.77 1.23
C VAL A 36 3.77 11.27 0.95
N GLY A 37 3.06 12.09 1.73
CA GLY A 37 3.05 13.54 1.57
C GLY A 37 4.44 14.15 1.68
N LYS A 38 5.22 13.75 2.70
CA LYS A 38 6.62 14.19 2.86
C LYS A 38 7.52 13.76 1.70
N THR A 39 7.32 12.54 1.20
CA THR A 39 8.12 12.00 0.09
C THR A 39 7.83 12.74 -1.21
N VAL A 40 6.55 12.99 -1.53
CA VAL A 40 6.14 13.75 -2.72
C VAL A 40 6.70 15.18 -2.65
N ALA A 41 6.57 15.86 -1.51
CA ALA A 41 7.11 17.20 -1.34
C ALA A 41 8.64 17.24 -1.53
N ALA A 42 9.37 16.23 -1.04
CA ALA A 42 10.81 16.12 -1.23
C ALA A 42 11.19 15.89 -2.71
N LEU A 43 10.42 15.05 -3.43
CA LEU A 43 10.60 14.81 -4.86
C LEU A 43 10.37 16.08 -5.69
N GLU A 44 9.29 16.82 -5.40
CA GLU A 44 8.95 18.09 -6.07
C GLU A 44 10.00 19.18 -5.81
N ALA A 45 10.58 19.21 -4.61
CA ALA A 45 11.66 20.12 -4.25
C ALA A 45 13.02 19.74 -4.88
N GLY A 46 13.11 18.62 -5.62
CA GLY A 46 14.36 18.13 -6.20
C GLY A 46 15.39 17.68 -5.15
N ALA A 47 14.97 17.51 -3.89
CA ALA A 47 15.81 17.08 -2.80
C ALA A 47 15.97 15.55 -2.86
N MET A 48 16.89 15.06 -3.71
CA MET A 48 17.03 13.62 -3.93
C MET A 48 18.09 12.94 -3.05
N THR A 49 17.77 11.69 -2.72
CA THR A 49 18.59 10.54 -2.28
C THR A 49 18.94 10.33 -0.82
N GLU A 50 19.07 11.35 0.04
CA GLU A 50 19.49 11.10 1.44
C GLU A 50 18.35 11.09 2.46
N ALA A 51 17.17 11.63 2.12
CA ALA A 51 16.10 11.82 3.09
C ALA A 51 15.24 10.57 3.37
N VAL A 52 15.13 9.63 2.42
CA VAL A 52 14.27 8.43 2.57
C VAL A 52 15.12 7.15 2.46
N PRO A 53 15.28 6.39 3.55
CA PRO A 53 15.98 5.11 3.51
C PRO A 53 15.32 4.13 2.53
N MET A 54 16.08 3.66 1.55
CA MET A 54 15.57 2.76 0.51
C MET A 54 15.03 1.43 1.04
N GLU A 55 15.49 0.96 2.20
CA GLU A 55 14.94 -0.24 2.85
C GLU A 55 13.44 -0.09 3.17
N GLY A 56 13.02 1.10 3.62
CA GLY A 56 11.61 1.38 3.89
C GLY A 56 10.78 1.32 2.60
N VAL A 57 11.30 1.91 1.52
CA VAL A 57 10.68 1.88 0.18
C VAL A 57 10.54 0.44 -0.33
N GLN A 58 11.58 -0.39 -0.15
CA GLN A 58 11.56 -1.81 -0.55
C GLN A 58 10.49 -2.61 0.22
N LYS A 59 10.38 -2.41 1.53
CA LYS A 59 9.35 -3.06 2.36
C LYS A 59 7.94 -2.64 1.94
N LEU A 60 7.74 -1.34 1.71
CA LEU A 60 6.45 -0.81 1.26
C LEU A 60 6.07 -1.37 -0.11
N LEU A 61 6.99 -1.34 -1.08
CA LEU A 61 6.76 -1.90 -2.42
C LEU A 61 6.44 -3.40 -2.37
N SER A 62 7.16 -4.17 -1.54
CA SER A 62 6.90 -5.59 -1.35
C SER A 62 5.50 -5.87 -0.81
N ALA A 63 5.06 -5.09 0.19
CA ALA A 63 3.71 -5.20 0.75
C ALA A 63 2.64 -4.83 -0.30
N ALA A 64 2.85 -3.74 -1.04
CA ALA A 64 1.94 -3.28 -2.08
C ALA A 64 1.77 -4.34 -3.19
N VAL A 65 2.87 -4.88 -3.74
CA VAL A 65 2.83 -5.92 -4.77
C VAL A 65 2.06 -7.16 -4.30
N ARG A 66 2.28 -7.60 -3.05
CA ARG A 66 1.54 -8.73 -2.47
C ARG A 66 0.05 -8.42 -2.34
N LEU A 67 -0.30 -7.22 -1.91
CA LEU A 67 -1.70 -6.79 -1.81
C LEU A 67 -2.35 -6.81 -3.19
N TYR A 68 -1.73 -6.24 -4.22
CA TYR A 68 -2.25 -6.31 -5.60
C TYR A 68 -2.45 -7.76 -6.08
N GLY A 69 -1.53 -8.66 -5.75
CA GLY A 69 -1.71 -10.09 -6.03
C GLY A 69 -2.95 -10.69 -5.36
N THR A 70 -3.16 -10.41 -4.07
CA THR A 70 -4.38 -10.84 -3.36
C THR A 70 -5.66 -10.26 -3.97
N GLN A 71 -5.63 -8.98 -4.37
CA GLN A 71 -6.78 -8.32 -4.98
C GLN A 71 -7.09 -8.88 -6.38
N PHE A 72 -6.06 -9.17 -7.17
CA PHE A 72 -6.19 -9.85 -8.46
C PHE A 72 -6.84 -11.23 -8.30
N HIS A 73 -6.40 -12.04 -7.33
CA HIS A 73 -7.03 -13.33 -7.04
C HIS A 73 -8.47 -13.21 -6.53
N ALA A 74 -8.84 -12.08 -5.93
CA ALA A 74 -10.21 -11.77 -5.56
C ALA A 74 -11.07 -11.24 -6.72
N GLY A 75 -10.54 -11.20 -7.96
CA GLY A 75 -11.25 -10.72 -9.14
C GLY A 75 -11.43 -9.19 -9.18
N ARG A 76 -10.65 -8.44 -8.38
CA ARG A 76 -10.72 -6.98 -8.37
C ARG A 76 -9.72 -6.39 -9.35
N ASP A 77 -10.22 -5.51 -10.22
CA ASP A 77 -9.39 -4.68 -11.08
C ASP A 77 -9.13 -3.34 -10.39
N ILE A 78 -7.92 -3.19 -9.85
CA ILE A 78 -7.51 -1.98 -9.11
C ILE A 78 -6.44 -1.28 -9.95
N PRO A 79 -6.65 -0.01 -10.34
CA PRO A 79 -5.61 0.77 -10.98
C PRO A 79 -4.33 0.80 -10.15
N ILE A 80 -3.18 0.63 -10.79
CA ILE A 80 -1.88 0.66 -10.10
C ILE A 80 -1.51 2.06 -9.61
N PHE A 81 -2.00 3.09 -10.30
CA PHE A 81 -1.79 4.49 -9.95
C PHE A 81 -3.13 5.21 -9.76
N GLY A 82 -3.20 6.06 -8.72
CA GLY A 82 -4.33 6.98 -8.51
C GLY A 82 -4.24 8.22 -9.41
N GLN A 83 -5.21 9.13 -9.26
CA GLN A 83 -5.20 10.42 -9.95
C GLN A 83 -3.99 11.26 -9.51
N GLY A 84 -3.37 11.97 -10.46
CA GLY A 84 -2.24 12.87 -10.16
C GLY A 84 -0.94 12.17 -9.74
N HIS A 85 -0.72 10.92 -10.15
CA HIS A 85 0.39 10.09 -9.66
C HIS A 85 1.82 10.58 -9.98
N GLY A 86 2.01 11.48 -10.94
CA GLY A 86 3.33 12.03 -11.30
C GLY A 86 4.33 11.06 -11.94
N VAL A 87 4.12 9.74 -11.84
CA VAL A 87 4.96 8.69 -12.47
C VAL A 87 5.01 8.84 -13.99
N ASN A 88 6.22 9.00 -14.55
CA ASN A 88 6.42 9.05 -15.99
C ASN A 88 6.71 7.64 -16.58
N ALA A 89 6.75 7.54 -17.91
CA ALA A 89 6.96 6.26 -18.60
C ALA A 89 8.30 5.60 -18.23
N THR A 90 9.37 6.38 -18.10
CA THR A 90 10.70 5.88 -17.71
C THR A 90 10.68 5.32 -16.29
N ASP A 91 10.07 6.03 -15.34
CA ASP A 91 9.95 5.57 -13.95
C ASP A 91 9.23 4.20 -13.90
N ALA A 92 8.12 4.10 -14.63
CA ALA A 92 7.35 2.86 -14.72
C ALA A 92 8.17 1.72 -15.36
N MET A 93 8.92 2.00 -16.42
CA MET A 93 9.79 1.00 -17.07
C MET A 93 10.90 0.52 -16.13
N VAL A 94 11.58 1.43 -15.43
CA VAL A 94 12.65 1.10 -14.48
C VAL A 94 12.11 0.26 -13.33
N ALA A 95 11.01 0.68 -12.70
CA ALA A 95 10.42 -0.06 -11.60
C ALA A 95 9.92 -1.45 -12.03
N THR A 96 9.21 -1.53 -13.15
CA THR A 96 8.66 -2.80 -13.66
C THR A 96 9.77 -3.78 -14.00
N THR A 97 10.82 -3.35 -14.69
CA THR A 97 11.95 -4.22 -15.04
C THR A 97 12.72 -4.69 -13.80
N ALA A 98 12.88 -3.83 -12.78
CA ALA A 98 13.48 -4.21 -11.51
C ALA A 98 12.64 -5.28 -10.77
N ILE A 99 11.31 -5.12 -10.74
CA ILE A 99 10.39 -6.10 -10.13
C ILE A 99 10.52 -7.45 -10.82
N LEU A 100 10.42 -7.48 -12.16
CA LEU A 100 10.51 -8.73 -12.94
C LEU A 100 11.86 -9.43 -12.72
N LYS A 101 12.96 -8.66 -12.74
CA LYS A 101 14.30 -9.18 -12.47
C LYS A 101 14.40 -9.79 -11.06
N ALA A 102 13.80 -9.15 -10.05
CA ALA A 102 13.86 -9.61 -8.66
C ALA A 102 13.18 -10.98 -8.45
N VAL A 103 12.18 -11.32 -9.28
CA VAL A 103 11.48 -12.61 -9.24
C VAL A 103 11.88 -13.56 -10.37
N ASN A 104 12.98 -13.24 -11.07
CA ASN A 104 13.52 -14.03 -12.18
C ASN A 104 12.49 -14.29 -13.31
N ILE A 105 11.71 -13.26 -13.66
CA ILE A 105 10.78 -13.29 -14.79
C ILE A 105 11.30 -12.37 -15.90
N GLN A 106 11.24 -12.83 -17.14
CA GLN A 106 11.57 -12.04 -18.32
C GLN A 106 10.33 -11.33 -18.88
N LEU A 107 10.53 -10.22 -19.60
CA LEU A 107 9.41 -9.43 -20.15
C LEU A 107 8.50 -10.25 -21.08
N PHE A 108 9.08 -11.18 -21.87
CA PHE A 108 8.29 -12.04 -22.75
C PHE A 108 7.44 -13.05 -21.96
N GLU A 109 7.90 -13.53 -20.81
CA GLU A 109 7.13 -14.44 -19.94
C GLU A 109 5.93 -13.73 -19.33
N LEU A 110 6.09 -12.45 -18.95
CA LEU A 110 4.97 -11.63 -18.53
C LEU A 110 3.93 -11.49 -19.64
N GLY A 111 4.36 -11.23 -20.88
CA GLY A 111 3.49 -11.18 -22.04
C GLY A 111 2.73 -12.49 -22.28
N MET A 112 3.40 -13.63 -22.16
CA MET A 112 2.77 -14.96 -22.24
C MET A 112 1.72 -15.17 -21.15
N TRP A 113 2.06 -14.84 -19.90
CA TRP A 113 1.14 -14.95 -18.77
C TRP A 113 -0.11 -14.09 -18.97
N GLN A 114 0.02 -12.84 -19.43
CA GLN A 114 -1.12 -11.94 -19.69
C GLN A 114 -2.06 -12.47 -20.78
N MET A 115 -1.53 -13.14 -21.81
CA MET A 115 -2.36 -13.78 -22.84
C MET A 115 -3.18 -14.94 -22.29
N TRP A 116 -2.65 -15.69 -21.30
CA TRP A 116 -3.35 -16.81 -20.69
C TRP A 116 -4.27 -16.39 -19.54
N ALA A 117 -3.91 -15.35 -18.79
CA ALA A 117 -4.64 -14.83 -17.64
C ALA A 117 -5.88 -14.01 -18.03
N LYS A 118 -5.98 -13.52 -19.28
CA LYS A 118 -7.16 -12.81 -19.81
C LYS A 118 -8.38 -13.72 -20.12
N ARG A 119 -8.54 -14.84 -19.42
CA ARG A 119 -9.75 -15.69 -19.49
C ARG A 119 -10.50 -15.67 -18.17
#